data_AF-A0A2K1PZV1-F1
#
_entry.id   AF-A0A2K1PZV1-F1
#
_cell.length_a   1.000
_cell.length_b   1.000
_cell.length_c   1.000
_cell.angle_alpha   90.00
_cell.angle_beta   90.00
_cell.angle_gamma   90.00
#
_symmetry.space_group_name_H-M   'P 1'
#
loop_
_entity.id
_entity.type
_entity.pdbx_description
1 polymer ?
#
loop_
_entity_poly.entity_id
_entity_poly.type
_entity_poly.pdbx_seq_one_letter_code
_entity_poly.pdbx_strand_id
1 'polypeptide(L)'
;MSESEFRYCLRPNVSFKKQADLRGHKGVGATFLAYGFSFLKLQSRKSGLELAAILRQGRQWAEDNSGTVPRPKFEATKFEVPYLVGEASGTSVSIFVGKAPGERPKNLNWIGAQSADQWAEILRIKSPLGGIYLSAGKTPSIEVVIEVTSAEGTKTRKELSSPDYYYPHEIPGLKIQTVSDVAKAVAKVEGDPATKFARVGAEFKRLDALWEIWDREAILSDESPFASALTEESRTLIEKHNVIVYAVFLRSAKIWGEFNDEVLKLRKGQRLVHGGLQLASDFMPQGDLSIIPLTSTIGYQANTHVVVHFTDGNPDMGRKIFQPELTELGEQLAVRAVNVFKRFLTHLKPDTGAQVITPEKELYDWKKAQEAYRDANPLAFSSDHGSVALISKPRQEQDVIALFHEFVGMGLITGYKFLGTSQSDRYDSLFLLDYDSGEKFAFSQRNRLGVSKDLSQVGLSEPKVLEYKYSFDGLITDLDREEKFAKQIDLVVCWSVGSSYKERFYFEPLLVGDEGSSRNFYGSTHQVFLTGSHGQPQFELIVLEDLVSWLQDPVSEEARQKRKYRD
;
A
#
# COMPACT_ATOMS: atom_id res chain seq x y z
N MET A 1 -12.44 -15.73 41.81
CA MET A 1 -11.41 -16.76 41.55
C MET A 1 -11.30 -17.68 42.76
N SER A 2 -11.02 -18.95 42.56
CA SER A 2 -10.56 -19.84 43.64
C SER A 2 -9.16 -19.42 44.09
N GLU A 3 -8.71 -19.95 45.22
CA GLU A 3 -7.35 -19.70 45.71
C GLU A 3 -6.26 -20.16 44.71
N SER A 4 -6.46 -21.31 44.05
CA SER A 4 -5.52 -21.79 43.03
C SER A 4 -5.49 -20.88 41.80
N GLU A 5 -6.65 -20.50 41.28
CA GLU A 5 -6.77 -19.55 40.16
C GLU A 5 -6.06 -18.24 40.52
N PHE A 6 -6.29 -17.71 41.72
CA PHE A 6 -5.68 -16.45 42.18
C PHE A 6 -4.15 -16.53 42.22
N ARG A 7 -3.59 -17.63 42.73
CA ARG A 7 -2.13 -17.84 42.80
C ARG A 7 -1.47 -17.95 41.43
N TYR A 8 -2.18 -18.46 40.42
CA TYR A 8 -1.61 -18.76 39.10
C TYR A 8 -2.06 -17.82 37.98
N CYS A 9 -3.02 -16.91 38.21
CA CYS A 9 -3.61 -16.09 37.15
C CYS A 9 -2.67 -15.12 36.42
N LEU A 10 -1.54 -14.75 37.03
CA LEU A 10 -0.53 -13.89 36.38
C LEU A 10 0.58 -14.70 35.70
N ARG A 11 0.59 -16.03 35.85
CA ARG A 11 1.62 -16.91 35.27
C ARG A 11 1.43 -16.98 33.75
N PRO A 12 2.50 -16.79 32.96
CA PRO A 12 2.41 -16.94 31.51
C PRO A 12 1.96 -18.36 31.13
N ASN A 13 1.25 -18.47 30.01
CA ASN A 13 0.79 -19.73 29.42
C ASN A 13 -0.15 -20.54 30.33
N VAL A 14 -0.82 -19.88 31.29
CA VAL A 14 -1.86 -20.49 32.10
C VAL A 14 -3.21 -19.91 31.72
N SER A 15 -4.10 -20.76 31.21
CA SER A 15 -5.49 -20.42 30.93
C SER A 15 -6.41 -21.34 31.75
N PHE A 16 -7.40 -20.75 32.41
CA PHE A 16 -8.44 -21.49 33.15
C PHE A 16 -9.72 -21.67 32.33
N LYS A 17 -9.72 -21.24 31.07
CA LYS A 17 -10.88 -21.29 30.18
C LYS A 17 -10.98 -22.68 29.57
N LYS A 18 -12.23 -23.18 29.50
CA LYS A 18 -12.54 -24.53 28.98
C LYS A 18 -13.54 -24.51 27.82
N GLN A 19 -14.05 -23.34 27.43
CA GLN A 19 -15.09 -23.19 26.41
C GLN A 19 -14.56 -22.44 25.20
N ALA A 20 -15.04 -22.79 24.00
CA ALA A 20 -14.59 -22.27 22.71
C ALA A 20 -15.11 -20.86 22.39
N ASP A 21 -16.17 -20.41 23.07
CA ASP A 21 -16.84 -19.11 22.89
C ASP A 21 -16.25 -17.99 23.77
N LEU A 22 -15.23 -18.31 24.56
CA LEU A 22 -14.60 -17.35 25.46
C LEU A 22 -13.42 -16.63 24.79
N ARG A 23 -13.39 -15.31 24.92
CA ARG A 23 -12.28 -14.48 24.43
C ARG A 23 -10.98 -14.81 25.13
N GLY A 24 -9.93 -15.18 24.40
CA GLY A 24 -8.56 -15.27 24.90
C GLY A 24 -8.08 -16.69 25.15
N HIS A 25 -7.09 -17.10 24.37
CA HIS A 25 -6.64 -18.48 24.24
C HIS A 25 -5.41 -18.79 25.09
N LYS A 26 -4.36 -17.98 24.97
CA LYS A 26 -3.00 -18.38 25.33
C LYS A 26 -2.58 -18.06 26.78
N GLY A 27 -3.42 -17.40 27.58
CA GLY A 27 -3.14 -17.16 29.00
C GLY A 27 -2.00 -16.16 29.31
N VAL A 28 -1.76 -15.19 28.42
CA VAL A 28 -0.66 -14.20 28.57
C VAL A 28 -1.13 -12.79 28.93
N GLY A 29 -2.40 -12.46 28.73
CA GLY A 29 -2.91 -11.08 28.91
C GLY A 29 -2.72 -10.54 30.34
N ALA A 30 -3.03 -11.35 31.35
CA ALA A 30 -2.85 -10.97 32.76
C ALA A 30 -1.37 -10.84 33.14
N THR A 31 -0.49 -11.62 32.51
CA THR A 31 0.97 -11.50 32.64
C THR A 31 1.47 -10.14 32.15
N PHE A 32 0.94 -9.62 31.04
CA PHE A 32 1.28 -8.26 30.57
C PHE A 32 0.85 -7.18 31.56
N LEU A 33 -0.28 -7.34 32.25
CA LEU A 33 -0.68 -6.40 33.31
C LEU A 33 0.27 -6.48 34.51
N ALA A 34 0.71 -7.68 34.89
CA ALA A 34 1.61 -7.90 36.02
C ALA A 34 2.99 -7.27 35.84
N TYR A 35 3.53 -7.36 34.61
CA TYR A 35 4.92 -7.00 34.32
C TYR A 35 5.06 -5.79 33.37
N GLY A 36 3.95 -5.25 32.88
CA GLY A 36 3.90 -3.97 32.16
C GLY A 36 3.89 -2.76 33.09
N PHE A 37 3.54 -2.97 34.37
CA PHE A 37 3.38 -1.90 35.36
C PHE A 37 4.10 -2.25 36.66
N SER A 38 4.50 -1.22 37.42
CA SER A 38 5.16 -1.34 38.71
C SER A 38 4.21 -1.55 39.87
N PHE A 39 2.90 -1.38 39.65
CA PHE A 39 1.86 -1.59 40.65
C PHE A 39 0.64 -2.26 40.05
N LEU A 40 0.27 -3.41 40.61
CA LEU A 40 -0.99 -4.11 40.34
C LEU A 40 -1.61 -4.53 41.68
N LYS A 41 -2.87 -4.14 41.92
CA LYS A 41 -3.70 -4.66 43.01
C LYS A 41 -4.73 -5.61 42.42
N LEU A 42 -4.72 -6.85 42.87
CA LEU A 42 -5.68 -7.88 42.47
C LEU A 42 -6.56 -8.23 43.67
N GLN A 43 -7.86 -8.17 43.50
CA GLN A 43 -8.83 -8.52 44.54
C GLN A 43 -9.90 -9.40 43.91
N SER A 44 -10.27 -10.50 44.56
CA SER A 44 -11.30 -11.40 44.05
C SER A 44 -12.16 -11.95 45.18
N ARG A 45 -13.45 -12.07 44.90
CA ARG A 45 -14.44 -12.72 45.74
C ARG A 45 -15.00 -13.91 44.99
N LYS A 46 -15.23 -15.04 45.66
CA LYS A 46 -15.98 -16.19 45.11
C LYS A 46 -16.54 -17.02 46.26
N SER A 47 -17.86 -17.14 46.33
CA SER A 47 -18.53 -18.02 47.30
C SER A 47 -18.11 -17.77 48.76
N GLY A 48 -18.02 -16.49 49.15
CA GLY A 48 -17.62 -16.07 50.50
C GLY A 48 -16.10 -16.02 50.76
N LEU A 49 -15.28 -16.60 49.88
CA LEU A 49 -13.82 -16.43 49.94
C LEU A 49 -13.42 -15.06 49.36
N GLU A 50 -12.66 -14.28 50.13
CA GLU A 50 -12.09 -13.00 49.72
C GLU A 50 -10.57 -13.09 49.69
N LEU A 51 -9.98 -12.75 48.55
CA LEU A 51 -8.54 -12.74 48.32
C LEU A 51 -8.12 -11.37 47.81
N ALA A 52 -7.08 -10.79 48.39
CA ALA A 52 -6.54 -9.53 47.93
C ALA A 52 -5.01 -9.49 48.09
N ALA A 53 -4.34 -9.07 47.03
CA ALA A 53 -2.89 -8.95 47.01
C ALA A 53 -2.42 -7.79 46.14
N ILE A 54 -1.22 -7.29 46.45
CA ILE A 54 -0.51 -6.28 45.66
C ILE A 54 0.74 -6.93 45.07
N LEU A 55 1.00 -6.67 43.79
CA LEU A 55 2.26 -6.95 43.13
C LEU A 55 2.96 -5.62 42.86
N ARG A 56 4.19 -5.49 43.36
CA ARG A 56 5.03 -4.30 43.16
C ARG A 56 6.22 -4.64 42.28
N GLN A 57 6.80 -3.61 41.67
CA GLN A 57 8.04 -3.68 40.91
C GLN A 57 8.00 -4.61 39.68
N GLY A 58 6.80 -4.92 39.18
CA GLY A 58 6.59 -5.82 38.03
C GLY A 58 7.38 -5.40 36.79
N ARG A 59 7.25 -4.12 36.40
CA ARG A 59 7.97 -3.55 35.26
C ARG A 59 9.49 -3.53 35.46
N GLN A 60 9.94 -3.05 36.63
CA GLN A 60 11.36 -2.96 36.94
C GLN A 60 12.04 -4.31 36.87
N TRP A 61 11.39 -5.35 37.39
CA TRP A 61 11.90 -6.72 37.31
C TRP A 61 11.97 -7.24 35.87
N ALA A 62 10.95 -6.95 35.05
CA ALA A 62 10.92 -7.40 33.66
C ALA A 62 11.95 -6.71 32.75
N GLU A 63 12.39 -5.49 33.10
CA GLU A 63 13.43 -4.75 32.38
C GLU A 63 14.83 -4.94 32.97
N ASP A 64 14.96 -5.65 34.09
CA ASP A 64 16.24 -5.80 34.77
C ASP A 64 17.12 -6.87 34.10
N ASN A 65 18.09 -6.38 33.33
CA ASN A 65 19.13 -7.23 32.74
C ASN A 65 20.32 -7.49 33.68
N SER A 66 20.38 -6.82 34.84
CA SER A 66 21.49 -6.93 35.80
C SER A 66 21.28 -8.02 36.86
N GLY A 67 20.05 -8.52 37.01
CA GLY A 67 19.68 -9.51 38.02
C GLY A 67 19.67 -8.96 39.45
N THR A 68 19.60 -7.64 39.61
CA THR A 68 19.60 -6.95 40.90
C THR A 68 18.21 -6.73 41.48
N VAL A 69 17.17 -6.71 40.64
CA VAL A 69 15.78 -6.56 41.06
C VAL A 69 15.23 -7.93 41.45
N PRO A 70 14.77 -8.13 42.70
CA PRO A 70 14.23 -9.41 43.12
C PRO A 70 12.92 -9.72 42.40
N ARG A 71 12.63 -11.01 42.20
CA ARG A 71 11.37 -11.46 41.61
C ARG A 71 10.17 -10.93 42.42
N PRO A 72 9.21 -10.22 41.79
CA PRO A 72 8.00 -9.75 42.42
C PRO A 72 7.20 -10.88 43.07
N LYS A 73 6.72 -10.63 44.28
CA LYS A 73 5.86 -11.53 45.05
C LYS A 73 4.56 -10.82 45.41
N PHE A 74 3.48 -11.57 45.53
CA PHE A 74 2.24 -11.04 46.05
C PHE A 74 2.38 -10.71 47.53
N GLU A 75 2.06 -9.47 47.88
CA GLU A 75 1.91 -8.98 49.24
C GLU A 75 0.41 -9.02 49.59
N ALA A 76 0.04 -9.81 50.60
CA ALA A 76 -1.35 -9.85 51.06
C ALA A 76 -1.81 -8.46 51.52
N THR A 77 -3.05 -8.10 51.18
CA THR A 77 -3.68 -6.85 51.61
C THR A 77 -5.12 -7.13 52.01
N LYS A 78 -5.75 -6.18 52.71
CA LYS A 78 -7.18 -6.26 53.00
C LYS A 78 -8.01 -6.16 51.72
N PHE A 79 -9.04 -7.01 51.63
CA PHE A 79 -10.04 -6.95 50.57
C PHE A 79 -10.94 -5.73 50.75
N GLU A 80 -10.92 -4.82 49.77
CA GLU A 80 -11.68 -3.57 49.80
C GLU A 80 -12.14 -3.24 48.38
N VAL A 81 -13.33 -3.72 48.01
CA VAL A 81 -13.99 -3.43 46.73
C VAL A 81 -15.49 -3.23 46.97
N PRO A 82 -15.96 -1.97 47.12
CA PRO A 82 -17.38 -1.68 47.37
C PRO A 82 -18.32 -2.31 46.33
N TYR A 83 -17.93 -2.28 45.06
CA TYR A 83 -18.70 -2.85 43.94
C TYR A 83 -18.89 -4.38 44.00
N LEU A 84 -18.15 -5.09 44.87
CA LEU A 84 -18.29 -6.54 45.01
C LEU A 84 -19.01 -6.95 46.31
N VAL A 85 -19.40 -6.01 47.18
CA VAL A 85 -19.95 -6.31 48.52
C VAL A 85 -21.26 -7.10 48.45
N GLY A 86 -22.09 -6.90 47.42
CA GLY A 86 -23.33 -7.66 47.18
C GLY A 86 -23.17 -8.84 46.22
N GLU A 87 -22.00 -9.01 45.60
CA GLU A 87 -21.80 -9.98 44.53
C GLU A 87 -21.35 -11.34 45.05
N ALA A 88 -21.92 -12.42 44.49
CA ALA A 88 -21.54 -13.80 44.84
C ALA A 88 -20.12 -14.17 44.35
N SER A 89 -19.65 -13.51 43.28
CA SER A 89 -18.32 -13.69 42.71
C SER A 89 -17.92 -12.46 41.90
N GLY A 90 -16.63 -12.13 41.88
CA GLY A 90 -16.10 -11.06 41.06
C GLY A 90 -14.60 -10.85 41.22
N THR A 91 -14.03 -10.01 40.36
CA THR A 91 -12.61 -9.68 40.36
C THR A 91 -12.42 -8.20 40.07
N SER A 92 -11.62 -7.53 40.89
CA SER A 92 -11.16 -6.16 40.68
C SER A 92 -9.67 -6.19 40.39
N VAL A 93 -9.27 -5.50 39.32
CA VAL A 93 -7.86 -5.26 38.97
C VAL A 93 -7.63 -3.76 38.97
N SER A 94 -6.63 -3.30 39.72
CA SER A 94 -6.22 -1.90 39.72
C SER A 94 -4.76 -1.80 39.32
N ILE A 95 -4.46 -0.93 38.35
CA ILE A 95 -3.11 -0.64 37.90
C ILE A 95 -2.84 0.86 38.05
N PHE A 96 -1.61 1.23 38.35
CA PHE A 96 -1.16 2.61 38.26
C PHE A 96 -0.21 2.76 37.07
N VAL A 97 -0.41 3.81 36.29
CA VAL A 97 0.37 4.09 35.09
C VAL A 97 1.37 5.22 35.34
N GLY A 98 2.57 5.10 34.79
CA GLY A 98 3.62 6.14 34.80
C GLY A 98 4.30 6.37 36.14
N LYS A 99 4.30 5.38 37.04
CA LYS A 99 4.99 5.44 38.34
C LYS A 99 6.45 5.02 38.26
N ALA A 100 6.85 4.35 37.17
CA ALA A 100 8.23 3.92 36.95
C ALA A 100 8.75 4.31 35.55
N PRO A 101 10.08 4.42 35.38
CA PRO A 101 10.70 4.49 34.06
C PRO A 101 10.24 3.32 33.17
N GLY A 102 10.14 3.55 31.86
CA GLY A 102 9.75 2.50 30.90
C GLY A 102 8.23 2.25 30.80
N GLU A 103 7.42 2.62 31.80
CA GLU A 103 5.97 2.42 31.75
C GLU A 103 5.28 3.26 30.66
N ARG A 104 4.38 2.60 29.91
CA ARG A 104 3.54 3.21 28.88
C ARG A 104 2.09 2.74 29.03
N PRO A 105 1.10 3.64 28.92
CA PRO A 105 1.25 5.10 28.84
C PRO A 105 1.73 5.72 30.17
N LYS A 106 2.32 6.92 30.14
CA LYS A 106 2.79 7.62 31.37
C LYS A 106 1.65 8.23 32.20
N ASN A 107 0.53 8.52 31.57
CA ASN A 107 -0.70 8.98 32.20
C ASN A 107 -1.82 8.71 31.20
N LEU A 108 -3.09 8.69 31.65
CA LEU A 108 -4.24 8.45 30.78
C LEU A 108 -4.59 9.65 29.88
N ASN A 109 -4.05 10.85 30.16
CA ASN A 109 -4.26 12.05 29.36
C ASN A 109 -3.55 12.00 27.98
N TRP A 110 -2.78 10.95 27.70
CA TRP A 110 -2.09 10.78 26.40
C TRP A 110 -3.05 10.83 25.20
N ILE A 111 -4.29 10.36 25.39
CA ILE A 111 -5.34 10.34 24.36
C ILE A 111 -6.26 11.58 24.40
N GLY A 112 -6.26 12.32 25.51
CA GLY A 112 -7.05 13.54 25.71
C GLY A 112 -8.52 13.33 26.12
N ALA A 113 -8.96 12.10 26.40
CA ALA A 113 -10.32 11.83 26.85
C ALA A 113 -10.51 12.14 28.35
N GLN A 114 -11.54 12.92 28.65
CA GLN A 114 -11.84 13.43 30.00
C GLN A 114 -13.20 12.98 30.55
N SER A 115 -14.10 12.41 29.72
CA SER A 115 -15.42 11.94 30.15
C SER A 115 -15.65 10.45 29.91
N ALA A 116 -16.62 9.88 30.63
CA ALA A 116 -17.05 8.50 30.48
C ALA A 116 -17.60 8.19 29.08
N ASP A 117 -18.29 9.14 28.44
CA ASP A 117 -18.75 8.97 27.04
C ASP A 117 -17.56 8.80 26.07
N GLN A 118 -16.53 9.64 26.20
CA GLN A 118 -15.34 9.52 25.33
C GLN A 118 -14.63 8.18 25.54
N TRP A 119 -14.44 7.78 26.81
CA TRP A 119 -13.80 6.52 27.15
C TRP A 119 -14.63 5.31 26.72
N ALA A 120 -15.97 5.39 26.74
CA ALA A 120 -16.84 4.34 26.23
C ALA A 120 -16.54 4.04 24.75
N GLU A 121 -16.51 5.07 23.90
CA GLU A 121 -16.22 4.86 22.49
C GLU A 121 -14.78 4.41 22.24
N ILE A 122 -13.80 4.98 22.96
CA ILE A 122 -12.40 4.55 22.85
C ILE A 122 -12.24 3.07 23.18
N LEU A 123 -12.86 2.62 24.28
CA LEU A 123 -12.77 1.24 24.72
C LEU A 123 -13.51 0.30 23.77
N ARG A 124 -14.65 0.72 23.19
CA ARG A 124 -15.33 -0.05 22.13
C ARG A 124 -14.45 -0.22 20.89
N ILE A 125 -13.66 0.78 20.53
CA ILE A 125 -12.82 0.73 19.33
C ILE A 125 -11.52 -0.05 19.55
N LYS A 126 -10.83 0.14 20.69
CA LYS A 126 -9.45 -0.35 20.89
C LYS A 126 -9.30 -1.50 21.87
N SER A 127 -10.36 -1.92 22.54
CA SER A 127 -10.28 -2.96 23.57
C SER A 127 -11.26 -4.09 23.30
N PRO A 128 -11.09 -5.23 24.00
CA PRO A 128 -12.09 -6.29 23.98
C PRO A 128 -13.48 -5.85 24.46
N LEU A 129 -13.63 -4.65 25.04
CA LEU A 129 -14.94 -4.13 25.35
C LEU A 129 -15.82 -4.14 24.11
N GLY A 130 -15.41 -3.53 23.00
CA GLY A 130 -16.22 -3.52 21.78
C GLY A 130 -16.00 -4.77 20.95
N GLY A 131 -16.92 -5.72 21.13
CA GLY A 131 -16.87 -6.98 20.41
C GLY A 131 -17.32 -6.91 18.96
N ILE A 132 -16.60 -7.61 18.10
CA ILE A 132 -16.99 -7.81 16.70
C ILE A 132 -17.83 -9.09 16.65
N TYR A 133 -19.13 -8.98 16.92
CA TYR A 133 -20.05 -10.13 17.05
C TYR A 133 -20.74 -10.51 15.73
N LEU A 134 -20.12 -10.21 14.59
CA LEU A 134 -20.69 -10.43 13.26
C LEU A 134 -21.04 -11.91 13.01
N SER A 135 -20.27 -12.85 13.56
CA SER A 135 -20.49 -14.30 13.40
C SER A 135 -21.41 -14.93 14.44
N ALA A 136 -21.72 -14.22 15.53
CA ALA A 136 -22.48 -14.77 16.65
C ALA A 136 -24.00 -14.53 16.54
N GLY A 137 -24.45 -13.77 15.54
CA GLY A 137 -25.86 -13.42 15.32
C GLY A 137 -26.47 -12.47 16.37
N LYS A 138 -25.86 -12.33 17.56
CA LYS A 138 -26.29 -11.40 18.60
C LYS A 138 -25.14 -10.95 19.51
N THR A 139 -25.11 -9.65 19.82
CA THR A 139 -24.23 -9.08 20.85
C THR A 139 -24.62 -9.60 22.24
N PRO A 140 -23.67 -10.08 23.06
CA PRO A 140 -23.93 -10.47 24.44
C PRO A 140 -24.53 -9.31 25.25
N SER A 141 -25.55 -9.64 26.05
CA SER A 141 -26.13 -8.68 27.00
C SER A 141 -25.23 -8.61 28.23
N ILE A 142 -24.37 -7.60 28.27
CA ILE A 142 -23.42 -7.35 29.35
C ILE A 142 -23.61 -5.93 29.82
N GLU A 143 -23.87 -5.75 31.12
CA GLU A 143 -23.88 -4.44 31.74
C GLU A 143 -22.45 -3.94 31.94
N VAL A 144 -22.16 -2.77 31.39
CA VAL A 144 -20.87 -2.12 31.48
C VAL A 144 -21.07 -0.74 32.07
N VAL A 145 -20.37 -0.46 33.17
CA VAL A 145 -20.36 0.86 33.81
C VAL A 145 -18.95 1.44 33.68
N ILE A 146 -18.86 2.63 33.10
CA ILE A 146 -17.62 3.38 32.93
C ILE A 146 -17.72 4.64 33.77
N GLU A 147 -16.84 4.76 34.76
CA GLU A 147 -16.71 5.93 35.62
C GLU A 147 -15.35 6.60 35.38
N VAL A 148 -15.37 7.90 35.08
CA VAL A 148 -14.17 8.69 34.79
C VAL A 148 -14.09 9.87 35.74
N THR A 149 -12.95 10.01 36.41
CA THR A 149 -12.59 11.21 37.17
C THR A 149 -11.48 11.94 36.41
N SER A 150 -11.79 13.13 35.91
CA SER A 150 -10.84 14.00 35.20
C SER A 150 -9.75 14.56 36.13
N ALA A 151 -8.71 15.19 35.56
CA ALA A 151 -7.64 15.81 36.33
C ALA A 151 -8.14 16.98 37.18
N GLU A 152 -9.21 17.64 36.74
CA GLU A 152 -9.91 18.73 37.42
C GLU A 152 -10.89 18.21 38.51
N GLY A 153 -11.02 16.89 38.67
CA GLY A 153 -11.88 16.25 39.67
C GLY A 153 -13.32 16.03 39.23
N THR A 154 -13.71 16.47 38.03
CA THR A 154 -15.05 16.22 37.46
C THR A 154 -15.25 14.72 37.26
N LYS A 155 -16.37 14.21 37.81
CA LYS A 155 -16.77 12.80 37.68
C LYS A 155 -17.89 12.67 36.65
N THR A 156 -17.74 11.71 35.75
CA THR A 156 -18.75 11.35 34.75
C THR A 156 -18.97 9.84 34.76
N ARG A 157 -20.15 9.39 34.33
CA ARG A 157 -20.56 7.98 34.34
C ARG A 157 -21.33 7.64 33.07
N LYS A 158 -21.06 6.47 32.50
CA LYS A 158 -21.75 5.93 31.32
C LYS A 158 -22.10 4.47 31.55
N GLU A 159 -23.29 4.08 31.15
CA GLU A 159 -23.75 2.69 31.13
C GLU A 159 -23.94 2.21 29.69
N LEU A 160 -23.57 0.96 29.42
CA LEU A 160 -23.79 0.28 28.15
C LEU A 160 -24.38 -1.11 28.43
N SER A 161 -25.36 -1.53 27.64
CA SER A 161 -25.96 -2.87 27.70
C SER A 161 -25.50 -3.80 26.57
N SER A 162 -24.79 -3.26 25.59
CA SER A 162 -24.35 -3.98 24.39
C SER A 162 -22.98 -3.43 23.98
N PRO A 163 -21.89 -4.02 24.47
CA PRO A 163 -20.54 -3.53 24.19
C PRO A 163 -20.05 -4.15 22.88
N ASP A 164 -20.62 -3.71 21.77
CA ASP A 164 -20.14 -4.05 20.43
C ASP A 164 -19.06 -3.05 19.96
N TYR A 165 -18.35 -3.47 18.92
CA TYR A 165 -17.40 -2.63 18.23
C TYR A 165 -18.12 -1.40 17.67
N TYR A 166 -17.47 -0.24 17.73
CA TYR A 166 -18.00 0.96 17.08
C TYR A 166 -17.86 0.83 15.57
N TYR A 167 -18.94 0.54 14.87
CA TYR A 167 -18.88 0.42 13.42
C TYR A 167 -18.99 1.80 12.78
N PRO A 168 -18.09 2.20 11.85
CA PRO A 168 -18.11 3.58 11.37
C PRO A 168 -19.35 4.01 10.57
N HIS A 169 -20.21 3.09 10.13
CA HIS A 169 -21.51 3.47 9.58
C HIS A 169 -22.46 4.04 10.65
N GLU A 170 -22.16 3.85 11.94
CA GLU A 170 -22.90 4.39 13.09
C GLU A 170 -22.49 5.83 13.45
N ILE A 171 -21.55 6.45 12.71
CA ILE A 171 -21.17 7.85 12.94
C ILE A 171 -22.44 8.73 12.88
N PRO A 172 -22.73 9.53 13.94
CA PRO A 172 -23.94 10.33 13.99
C PRO A 172 -24.08 11.27 12.79
N GLY A 173 -25.28 11.35 12.24
CA GLY A 173 -25.63 12.31 11.18
C GLY A 173 -25.24 11.90 9.75
N LEU A 174 -24.62 10.73 9.55
CA LEU A 174 -24.35 10.23 8.20
C LEU A 174 -25.62 9.71 7.53
N LYS A 175 -25.82 10.07 6.26
CA LYS A 175 -26.80 9.39 5.41
C LYS A 175 -26.17 8.13 4.81
N ILE A 176 -26.67 6.96 5.18
CA ILE A 176 -26.06 5.68 4.84
C ILE A 176 -27.04 4.74 4.12
N GLN A 177 -26.51 3.82 3.33
CA GLN A 177 -27.23 2.66 2.79
C GLN A 177 -26.30 1.45 2.69
N THR A 178 -26.87 0.25 2.66
CA THR A 178 -26.10 -0.95 2.29
C THR A 178 -25.88 -0.99 0.77
N VAL A 179 -24.80 -1.63 0.34
CA VAL A 179 -24.59 -1.88 -1.10
C VAL A 179 -25.72 -2.72 -1.67
N SER A 180 -26.16 -3.75 -0.94
CA SER A 180 -27.26 -4.62 -1.34
C SER A 180 -28.57 -3.86 -1.55
N ASP A 181 -28.92 -2.91 -0.68
CA ASP A 181 -30.15 -2.14 -0.82
C ASP A 181 -30.09 -1.20 -2.01
N VAL A 182 -28.96 -0.54 -2.26
CA VAL A 182 -28.75 0.28 -3.46
C VAL A 182 -28.84 -0.60 -4.72
N ALA A 183 -28.18 -1.75 -4.74
CA ALA A 183 -28.21 -2.67 -5.87
C ALA A 183 -29.64 -3.16 -6.17
N LYS A 184 -30.40 -3.55 -5.14
CA LYS A 184 -31.82 -3.94 -5.27
C LYS A 184 -32.68 -2.80 -5.79
N ALA A 185 -32.46 -1.57 -5.31
CA ALA A 185 -33.20 -0.40 -5.77
C ALA A 185 -32.91 -0.06 -7.24
N VAL A 186 -31.64 -0.15 -7.66
CA VAL A 186 -31.20 0.07 -9.05
C VAL A 186 -31.72 -1.03 -9.99
N ALA A 187 -31.76 -2.28 -9.54
CA ALA A 187 -32.25 -3.40 -10.34
C ALA A 187 -33.75 -3.32 -10.67
N LYS A 188 -34.54 -2.64 -9.83
CA LYS A 188 -35.99 -2.40 -10.06
C LYS A 188 -36.27 -1.34 -11.12
N VAL A 189 -35.25 -0.62 -11.59
CA VAL A 189 -35.40 0.46 -12.57
C VAL A 189 -34.84 0.00 -13.91
N GLU A 190 -35.64 0.14 -14.97
CA GLU A 190 -35.19 -0.11 -16.35
C GLU A 190 -34.52 1.13 -16.96
N GLY A 191 -33.53 0.91 -17.83
CA GLY A 191 -32.81 1.94 -18.56
C GLY A 191 -31.28 1.84 -18.44
N ASP A 192 -30.59 2.81 -19.01
CA ASP A 192 -29.14 2.97 -18.86
C ASP A 192 -28.73 3.39 -17.42
N PRO A 193 -27.43 3.35 -17.05
CA PRO A 193 -27.00 3.71 -15.70
C PRO A 193 -27.42 5.12 -15.24
N ALA A 194 -27.44 6.10 -16.14
CA ALA A 194 -27.83 7.47 -15.84
C ALA A 194 -29.33 7.56 -15.51
N THR A 195 -30.16 6.86 -16.28
CA THR A 195 -31.60 6.74 -16.09
C THR A 195 -31.93 6.01 -14.80
N LYS A 196 -31.23 4.90 -14.52
CA LYS A 196 -31.36 4.15 -13.27
C LYS A 196 -31.06 5.03 -12.06
N PHE A 197 -29.95 5.75 -12.09
CA PHE A 197 -29.61 6.69 -11.03
C PHE A 197 -30.63 7.83 -10.92
N ALA A 198 -31.11 8.40 -12.02
CA ALA A 198 -32.07 9.50 -11.99
C ALA A 198 -33.41 9.08 -11.35
N ARG A 199 -33.84 7.83 -11.55
CA ARG A 199 -35.14 7.31 -11.08
C ARG A 199 -35.10 6.61 -9.73
N VAL A 200 -33.93 6.25 -9.20
CA VAL A 200 -33.84 5.65 -7.86
C VAL A 200 -34.31 6.64 -6.78
N GLY A 201 -34.83 6.12 -5.67
CA GLY A 201 -35.33 6.91 -4.54
C GLY A 201 -34.30 7.88 -3.97
N ALA A 202 -34.77 8.99 -3.37
CA ALA A 202 -33.91 10.03 -2.80
C ALA A 202 -33.03 9.49 -1.67
N GLU A 203 -33.49 8.47 -0.94
CA GLU A 203 -32.80 7.73 0.10
C GLU A 203 -31.53 7.01 -0.39
N PHE A 204 -31.43 6.70 -1.69
CA PHE A 204 -30.27 6.07 -2.33
C PHE A 204 -29.35 7.05 -3.07
N LYS A 205 -29.60 8.36 -2.92
CA LYS A 205 -28.82 9.43 -3.54
C LYS A 205 -28.15 10.29 -2.49
N ARG A 206 -27.01 10.90 -2.85
CA ARG A 206 -26.30 11.85 -1.97
C ARG A 206 -26.00 11.22 -0.60
N LEU A 207 -25.48 10.01 -0.61
CA LEU A 207 -25.09 9.27 0.59
C LEU A 207 -23.76 9.81 1.14
N ASP A 208 -23.60 9.80 2.47
CA ASP A 208 -22.32 10.06 3.12
C ASP A 208 -21.48 8.80 3.26
N ALA A 209 -22.12 7.63 3.32
CA ALA A 209 -21.43 6.34 3.34
C ALA A 209 -22.23 5.22 2.66
N LEU A 210 -21.49 4.24 2.16
CA LEU A 210 -22.00 2.93 1.79
C LEU A 210 -21.33 1.90 2.69
N TRP A 211 -22.05 0.87 3.12
CA TRP A 211 -21.47 -0.21 3.92
C TRP A 211 -22.06 -1.56 3.54
N GLU A 212 -21.44 -2.64 3.97
CA GLU A 212 -21.96 -3.99 3.79
C GLU A 212 -21.30 -4.96 4.77
N ILE A 213 -21.99 -6.08 5.03
CA ILE A 213 -21.43 -7.26 5.68
C ILE A 213 -21.56 -8.45 4.73
N TRP A 214 -20.45 -9.13 4.46
CA TRP A 214 -20.42 -10.39 3.74
C TRP A 214 -20.01 -11.50 4.71
N ASP A 215 -20.93 -12.42 4.98
CA ASP A 215 -20.62 -13.63 5.72
C ASP A 215 -19.88 -14.65 4.83
N ARG A 216 -19.48 -15.77 5.44
CA ARG A 216 -18.78 -16.87 4.77
C ARG A 216 -19.49 -17.32 3.49
N GLU A 217 -20.81 -17.47 3.53
CA GLU A 217 -21.60 -18.00 2.41
C GLU A 217 -21.71 -16.97 1.28
N ALA A 218 -21.93 -15.71 1.63
CA ALA A 218 -21.93 -14.59 0.69
C ALA A 218 -20.56 -14.40 0.01
N ILE A 219 -19.45 -14.61 0.73
CA ILE A 219 -18.10 -14.51 0.16
C ILE A 219 -17.84 -15.65 -0.83
N LEU A 220 -18.19 -16.90 -0.47
CA LEU A 220 -17.89 -18.10 -1.25
C LEU A 220 -18.80 -18.34 -2.46
N SER A 221 -19.97 -17.70 -2.49
CA SER A 221 -20.95 -17.81 -3.59
C SER A 221 -20.31 -17.48 -4.95
N ASP A 222 -20.69 -18.21 -6.01
CA ASP A 222 -20.17 -17.95 -7.36
C ASP A 222 -20.64 -16.60 -7.95
N GLU A 223 -21.76 -16.07 -7.45
CA GLU A 223 -22.27 -14.74 -7.80
C GLU A 223 -21.62 -13.62 -6.96
N SER A 224 -20.76 -13.98 -6.01
CA SER A 224 -20.08 -13.07 -5.12
C SER A 224 -19.15 -12.13 -5.88
N PRO A 225 -19.07 -10.84 -5.50
CA PRO A 225 -18.03 -9.95 -6.04
C PRO A 225 -16.61 -10.37 -5.65
N PHE A 226 -16.46 -11.32 -4.72
CA PHE A 226 -15.18 -11.88 -4.29
C PHE A 226 -14.77 -13.09 -5.14
N ALA A 227 -15.71 -13.80 -5.79
CA ALA A 227 -15.49 -15.11 -6.41
C ALA A 227 -14.27 -15.17 -7.35
N SER A 228 -14.11 -14.17 -8.23
CA SER A 228 -13.00 -14.11 -9.20
C SER A 228 -11.61 -13.94 -8.58
N ALA A 229 -11.54 -13.67 -7.27
CA ALA A 229 -10.31 -13.42 -6.55
C ALA A 229 -9.84 -14.60 -5.71
N LEU A 230 -10.72 -15.58 -5.47
CA LEU A 230 -10.48 -16.63 -4.49
C LEU A 230 -9.77 -17.81 -5.15
N THR A 231 -8.58 -18.12 -4.65
CA THR A 231 -7.91 -19.40 -4.90
C THR A 231 -8.57 -20.51 -4.08
N GLU A 232 -8.31 -21.77 -4.43
CA GLU A 232 -8.78 -22.93 -3.64
C GLU A 232 -8.27 -22.88 -2.19
N GLU A 233 -7.05 -22.40 -1.98
CA GLU A 233 -6.49 -22.17 -0.66
C GLU A 233 -7.27 -21.08 0.11
N SER A 234 -7.57 -19.96 -0.55
CA SER A 234 -8.38 -18.89 0.05
C SER A 234 -9.76 -19.39 0.46
N ARG A 235 -10.42 -20.19 -0.40
CA ARG A 235 -11.72 -20.81 -0.11
C ARG A 235 -11.62 -21.71 1.13
N THR A 236 -10.60 -22.56 1.20
CA THR A 236 -10.34 -23.44 2.34
C THR A 236 -10.17 -22.66 3.64
N LEU A 237 -9.40 -21.56 3.62
CA LEU A 237 -9.21 -20.70 4.79
C LEU A 237 -10.50 -19.99 5.21
N ILE A 238 -11.29 -19.49 4.24
CA ILE A 238 -12.59 -18.85 4.49
C ILE A 238 -13.55 -19.80 5.19
N GLU A 239 -13.62 -21.06 4.72
CA GLU A 239 -14.45 -22.09 5.32
C GLU A 239 -13.98 -22.45 6.73
N LYS A 240 -12.68 -22.75 6.86
CA LYS A 240 -12.07 -23.16 8.12
C LYS A 240 -12.25 -22.13 9.23
N HIS A 241 -12.09 -20.85 8.91
CA HIS A 241 -12.12 -19.77 9.87
C HIS A 241 -13.45 -19.02 9.92
N ASN A 242 -14.49 -19.50 9.23
CA ASN A 242 -15.81 -18.84 9.17
C ASN A 242 -15.68 -17.32 8.95
N VAL A 243 -14.98 -16.95 7.88
CA VAL A 243 -14.57 -15.55 7.66
C VAL A 243 -15.78 -14.66 7.40
N ILE A 244 -15.79 -13.49 8.04
CA ILE A 244 -16.80 -12.44 7.80
C ILE A 244 -16.09 -11.12 7.52
N VAL A 245 -16.57 -10.40 6.51
CA VAL A 245 -16.05 -9.10 6.10
C VAL A 245 -17.11 -8.04 6.37
N TYR A 246 -16.79 -7.08 7.23
CA TYR A 246 -17.52 -5.82 7.30
C TYR A 246 -16.71 -4.76 6.55
N ALA A 247 -17.38 -3.91 5.76
CA ALA A 247 -16.71 -2.74 5.21
C ALA A 247 -17.63 -1.54 5.11
N VAL A 248 -17.03 -0.36 5.18
CA VAL A 248 -17.70 0.93 4.98
C VAL A 248 -16.82 1.85 4.16
N PHE A 249 -17.41 2.50 3.17
CA PHE A 249 -16.81 3.49 2.32
C PHE A 249 -17.44 4.86 2.60
N LEU A 250 -16.65 5.80 3.09
CA LEU A 250 -17.08 7.17 3.31
C LEU A 250 -16.83 8.03 2.07
N ARG A 251 -17.73 8.99 1.81
CA ARG A 251 -17.56 9.95 0.70
C ARG A 251 -16.27 10.77 0.78
N SER A 252 -15.73 10.97 1.98
CA SER A 252 -14.51 11.74 2.21
C SER A 252 -13.77 11.22 3.44
N ALA A 253 -12.44 11.16 3.37
CA ALA A 253 -11.59 10.88 4.52
C ALA A 253 -11.69 11.97 5.62
N LYS A 254 -12.24 13.15 5.32
CA LYS A 254 -12.47 14.22 6.31
C LYS A 254 -13.45 13.84 7.39
N ILE A 255 -14.41 12.97 7.08
CA ILE A 255 -15.39 12.47 8.04
C ILE A 255 -14.67 11.74 9.19
N TRP A 256 -13.53 11.09 8.93
CA TRP A 256 -12.69 10.53 10.00
C TRP A 256 -12.16 11.63 10.92
N GLY A 257 -11.69 12.74 10.35
CA GLY A 257 -11.22 13.89 11.12
C GLY A 257 -12.32 14.46 12.01
N GLU A 258 -13.48 14.74 11.43
CA GLU A 258 -14.68 15.23 12.12
C GLU A 258 -15.11 14.26 13.24
N PHE A 259 -15.13 12.96 12.98
CA PHE A 259 -15.44 11.96 14.00
C PHE A 259 -14.43 11.98 15.18
N ASN A 260 -13.13 11.98 14.89
CA ASN A 260 -12.11 11.99 15.95
C ASN A 260 -12.09 13.30 16.75
N ASP A 261 -12.33 14.43 16.08
CA ASP A 261 -12.19 15.77 16.68
C ASP A 261 -13.50 16.25 17.33
N GLU A 262 -14.67 15.92 16.78
CA GLU A 262 -15.97 16.44 17.24
C GLU A 262 -16.77 15.42 18.07
N VAL A 263 -16.72 14.13 17.70
CA VAL A 263 -17.44 13.07 18.41
C VAL A 263 -16.58 12.53 19.54
N LEU A 264 -15.39 12.04 19.23
CA LEU A 264 -14.47 11.49 20.24
C LEU A 264 -13.77 12.60 21.04
N LYS A 265 -13.66 13.82 20.49
CA LYS A 265 -13.02 15.00 21.11
C LYS A 265 -11.62 14.67 21.65
N LEU A 266 -10.85 13.94 20.86
CA LEU A 266 -9.51 13.50 21.26
C LEU A 266 -8.51 14.65 21.15
N ARG A 267 -7.32 14.46 21.73
CA ARG A 267 -6.22 15.40 21.54
C ARG A 267 -5.90 15.57 20.05
N LYS A 268 -5.72 16.82 19.60
CA LYS A 268 -5.37 17.14 18.19
C LYS A 268 -4.23 16.25 17.68
N GLY A 269 -4.46 15.62 16.53
CA GLY A 269 -3.52 14.69 15.88
C GLY A 269 -3.67 13.23 16.30
N GLN A 270 -4.42 12.91 17.36
CA GLN A 270 -4.79 11.52 17.67
C GLN A 270 -5.89 11.07 16.71
N ARG A 271 -5.69 9.93 16.06
CA ARG A 271 -6.65 9.30 15.15
C ARG A 271 -6.86 7.86 15.56
N LEU A 272 -7.97 7.60 16.22
CA LEU A 272 -8.31 6.28 16.75
C LEU A 272 -8.88 5.36 15.67
N VAL A 273 -9.72 5.95 14.81
CA VAL A 273 -10.35 5.32 13.65
C VAL A 273 -10.02 6.14 12.42
N HIS A 274 -9.63 5.44 11.36
CA HIS A 274 -9.41 5.99 10.02
C HIS A 274 -9.61 4.87 8.99
N GLY A 275 -9.50 5.20 7.70
CA GLY A 275 -9.50 4.21 6.63
C GLY A 275 -8.32 3.24 6.74
N GLY A 276 -8.56 1.97 6.46
CA GLY A 276 -7.61 0.88 6.62
C GLY A 276 -8.29 -0.48 6.83
N LEU A 277 -7.47 -1.51 6.96
CA LEU A 277 -7.85 -2.89 7.23
C LEU A 277 -7.61 -3.23 8.71
N GLN A 278 -8.67 -3.62 9.41
CA GLN A 278 -8.64 -4.17 10.75
C GLN A 278 -8.82 -5.69 10.68
N LEU A 279 -7.81 -6.44 11.11
CA LEU A 279 -7.98 -7.88 11.33
C LEU A 279 -8.57 -8.12 12.72
N ALA A 280 -9.41 -9.15 12.83
CA ALA A 280 -10.06 -9.53 14.08
C ALA A 280 -10.13 -11.05 14.23
N SER A 281 -10.02 -11.54 15.46
CA SER A 281 -10.20 -12.96 15.78
C SER A 281 -11.06 -13.10 17.02
N ASP A 282 -12.00 -14.05 17.01
CA ASP A 282 -12.81 -14.43 18.18
C ASP A 282 -13.43 -13.20 18.89
N PHE A 283 -14.15 -12.41 18.09
CA PHE A 283 -14.85 -11.21 18.49
C PHE A 283 -13.97 -10.06 18.99
N MET A 284 -12.65 -10.10 18.76
CA MET A 284 -11.72 -9.05 19.19
C MET A 284 -10.94 -8.45 18.01
N PRO A 285 -10.87 -7.11 17.88
CA PRO A 285 -9.91 -6.48 16.97
C PRO A 285 -8.48 -6.78 17.42
N GLN A 286 -7.60 -7.00 16.45
CA GLN A 286 -6.20 -7.39 16.66
C GLN A 286 -5.27 -6.42 15.92
N GLY A 287 -4.16 -6.07 16.56
CA GLY A 287 -3.14 -5.20 15.95
C GLY A 287 -3.62 -3.76 15.75
N ASP A 288 -2.85 -3.04 14.94
CA ASP A 288 -3.22 -1.73 14.41
C ASP A 288 -3.86 -1.89 13.02
N LEU A 289 -4.40 -0.79 12.49
CA LEU A 289 -4.95 -0.77 11.14
C LEU A 289 -3.83 -0.89 10.10
N SER A 290 -3.95 -1.87 9.21
CA SER A 290 -3.08 -2.02 8.04
C SER A 290 -3.57 -1.18 6.88
N ILE A 291 -2.67 -0.89 5.93
CA ILE A 291 -3.03 -0.25 4.66
C ILE A 291 -3.76 -1.30 3.80
N ILE A 292 -4.80 -0.87 3.08
CA ILE A 292 -5.45 -1.72 2.07
C ILE A 292 -4.61 -1.65 0.79
N PRO A 293 -4.02 -2.75 0.30
CA PRO A 293 -3.04 -2.70 -0.79
C PRO A 293 -3.71 -2.54 -2.17
N LEU A 294 -4.17 -1.33 -2.47
CA LEU A 294 -4.73 -0.98 -3.77
C LEU A 294 -3.61 -0.68 -4.78
N THR A 295 -3.71 -1.23 -5.99
CA THR A 295 -2.77 -0.92 -7.11
C THR A 295 -3.25 0.25 -7.98
N SER A 296 -4.53 0.60 -7.90
CA SER A 296 -5.13 1.72 -8.61
C SER A 296 -6.10 2.46 -7.68
N THR A 297 -6.34 3.75 -7.92
CA THR A 297 -7.22 4.58 -7.07
C THR A 297 -6.85 4.51 -5.58
N ILE A 298 -5.54 4.54 -5.28
CA ILE A 298 -4.94 4.32 -3.96
C ILE A 298 -5.59 5.20 -2.87
N GLY A 299 -5.99 6.43 -3.21
CA GLY A 299 -6.67 7.33 -2.28
C GLY A 299 -7.89 6.74 -1.58
N TYR A 300 -8.61 5.80 -2.20
CA TYR A 300 -9.79 5.17 -1.60
C TYR A 300 -9.50 4.29 -0.39
N GLN A 301 -8.25 3.88 -0.17
CA GLN A 301 -7.86 3.21 1.09
C GLN A 301 -8.07 4.12 2.31
N ALA A 302 -7.95 5.45 2.14
CA ALA A 302 -8.17 6.41 3.22
C ALA A 302 -9.67 6.64 3.49
N ASN A 303 -10.53 6.38 2.51
CA ASN A 303 -11.99 6.51 2.62
C ASN A 303 -12.67 5.26 3.18
N THR A 304 -11.99 4.10 3.12
CA THR A 304 -12.60 2.81 3.40
C THR A 304 -12.06 2.21 4.69
N HIS A 305 -12.96 1.76 5.56
CA HIS A 305 -12.60 0.96 6.73
C HIS A 305 -13.15 -0.45 6.54
N VAL A 306 -12.28 -1.47 6.62
CA VAL A 306 -12.63 -2.87 6.43
C VAL A 306 -12.24 -3.64 7.68
N VAL A 307 -13.15 -4.45 8.21
CA VAL A 307 -12.89 -5.42 9.26
C VAL A 307 -13.00 -6.82 8.65
N VAL A 308 -11.92 -7.61 8.74
CA VAL A 308 -11.93 -9.03 8.38
C VAL A 308 -11.85 -9.84 9.67
N HIS A 309 -12.93 -10.56 9.97
CA HIS A 309 -13.07 -11.35 11.19
C HIS A 309 -12.86 -12.83 10.91
N PHE A 310 -11.98 -13.44 11.68
CA PHE A 310 -11.70 -14.87 11.70
C PHE A 310 -12.24 -15.50 12.99
N THR A 311 -12.79 -16.70 12.87
CA THR A 311 -13.04 -17.60 13.99
C THR A 311 -11.83 -18.53 14.13
N ASP A 312 -11.29 -18.64 15.34
CA ASP A 312 -10.10 -19.45 15.65
C ASP A 312 -8.86 -19.13 14.78
N GLY A 313 -8.66 -17.84 14.48
CA GLY A 313 -7.52 -17.37 13.67
C GLY A 313 -6.16 -17.44 14.39
N ASN A 314 -6.15 -17.55 15.72
CA ASN A 314 -4.97 -17.77 16.55
C ASN A 314 -3.75 -16.87 16.25
N PRO A 315 -3.82 -15.54 16.49
CA PRO A 315 -2.67 -14.64 16.33
C PRO A 315 -1.47 -15.04 17.21
N ASP A 316 -0.25 -14.73 16.79
CA ASP A 316 1.02 -15.19 17.39
C ASP A 316 1.17 -14.83 18.90
N MET A 317 2.02 -15.58 19.63
CA MET A 317 2.24 -15.39 21.07
C MET A 317 2.84 -14.03 21.39
N GLY A 318 2.05 -13.18 22.07
CA GLY A 318 2.51 -11.87 22.54
C GLY A 318 2.69 -10.82 21.44
N ARG A 319 2.47 -11.18 20.18
CA ARG A 319 2.44 -10.28 19.01
C ARG A 319 1.05 -10.36 18.39
N LYS A 320 0.40 -9.20 18.23
CA LYS A 320 -0.92 -9.11 17.60
C LYS A 320 -0.84 -9.27 16.08
N ILE A 321 -0.11 -10.27 15.61
CA ILE A 321 0.20 -10.51 14.19
C ILE A 321 -0.42 -11.85 13.82
N PHE A 322 -1.15 -11.90 12.70
CA PHE A 322 -1.70 -13.12 12.15
C PHE A 322 -0.63 -13.87 11.36
N GLN A 323 -0.91 -15.15 11.09
CA GLN A 323 -0.13 -15.92 10.11
C GLN A 323 -0.18 -15.19 8.75
N PRO A 324 0.90 -15.28 7.94
CA PRO A 324 0.96 -14.60 6.64
C PRO A 324 -0.25 -14.90 5.76
N GLU A 325 -0.72 -16.14 5.73
CA GLU A 325 -1.80 -16.58 4.84
C GLU A 325 -3.15 -15.93 5.21
N LEU A 326 -3.42 -15.74 6.51
CA LEU A 326 -4.61 -15.02 6.98
C LEU A 326 -4.51 -13.51 6.74
N THR A 327 -3.29 -12.97 6.81
CA THR A 327 -3.02 -11.56 6.54
C THR A 327 -3.25 -11.25 5.06
N GLU A 328 -2.66 -12.05 4.18
CA GLU A 328 -2.82 -11.95 2.73
C GLU A 328 -4.28 -12.13 2.30
N LEU A 329 -4.99 -13.12 2.88
CA LEU A 329 -6.42 -13.28 2.66
C LEU A 329 -7.21 -12.03 3.07
N GLY A 330 -6.92 -11.47 4.25
CA GLY A 330 -7.56 -10.25 4.73
C GLY A 330 -7.34 -9.06 3.80
N GLU A 331 -6.14 -8.90 3.27
CA GLU A 331 -5.78 -7.87 2.30
C GLU A 331 -6.53 -8.04 0.97
N GLN A 332 -6.57 -9.26 0.43
CA GLN A 332 -7.28 -9.58 -0.80
C GLN A 332 -8.79 -9.28 -0.67
N LEU A 333 -9.41 -9.70 0.44
CA LEU A 333 -10.82 -9.43 0.72
C LEU A 333 -11.07 -7.92 0.87
N ALA A 334 -10.18 -7.18 1.55
CA ALA A 334 -10.32 -5.73 1.69
C ALA A 334 -10.26 -5.00 0.33
N VAL A 335 -9.33 -5.39 -0.55
CA VAL A 335 -9.24 -4.85 -1.91
C VAL A 335 -10.52 -5.11 -2.70
N ARG A 336 -11.12 -6.30 -2.56
CA ARG A 336 -12.39 -6.64 -3.23
C ARG A 336 -13.57 -5.84 -2.68
N ALA A 337 -13.66 -5.66 -1.36
CA ALA A 337 -14.67 -4.81 -0.75
C ALA A 337 -14.60 -3.37 -1.30
N VAL A 338 -13.41 -2.77 -1.40
CA VAL A 338 -13.21 -1.45 -2.03
C VAL A 338 -13.71 -1.43 -3.47
N ASN A 339 -13.37 -2.46 -4.26
CA ASN A 339 -13.80 -2.56 -5.65
C ASN A 339 -15.31 -2.69 -5.83
N VAL A 340 -16.02 -3.28 -4.86
CA VAL A 340 -17.49 -3.27 -4.83
C VAL A 340 -18.00 -1.84 -4.68
N PHE A 341 -17.54 -1.09 -3.68
CA PHE A 341 -17.99 0.28 -3.45
C PHE A 341 -17.72 1.21 -4.64
N LYS A 342 -16.61 0.99 -5.36
CA LYS A 342 -16.27 1.76 -6.58
C LYS A 342 -17.37 1.76 -7.64
N ARG A 343 -18.20 0.71 -7.70
CA ARG A 343 -19.31 0.59 -8.65
C ARG A 343 -20.51 1.50 -8.29
N PHE A 344 -20.55 2.00 -7.06
CA PHE A 344 -21.67 2.77 -6.51
C PHE A 344 -21.31 4.20 -6.13
N LEU A 345 -20.12 4.70 -6.52
CA LEU A 345 -19.66 6.05 -6.15
C LEU A 345 -20.59 7.17 -6.59
N THR A 346 -21.34 6.98 -7.68
CA THR A 346 -22.36 7.93 -8.17
C THR A 346 -23.47 8.20 -7.15
N HIS A 347 -23.69 7.30 -6.19
CA HIS A 347 -24.69 7.43 -5.14
C HIS A 347 -24.21 8.24 -3.94
N LEU A 348 -22.90 8.44 -3.79
CA LEU A 348 -22.32 9.26 -2.72
C LEU A 348 -22.46 10.75 -3.04
N LYS A 349 -22.47 11.61 -2.01
CA LYS A 349 -22.30 13.04 -2.24
C LYS A 349 -20.90 13.27 -2.83
N PRO A 350 -20.76 14.17 -3.82
CA PRO A 350 -19.44 14.64 -4.21
C PRO A 350 -18.74 15.21 -2.98
N ASP A 351 -17.44 14.93 -2.83
CA ASP A 351 -16.67 15.49 -1.73
C ASP A 351 -16.56 17.01 -1.93
N THR A 352 -17.34 17.78 -1.16
CA THR A 352 -17.25 19.24 -1.12
C THR A 352 -16.11 19.72 -0.20
N GLY A 353 -15.43 18.80 0.48
CA GLY A 353 -14.58 19.09 1.61
C GLY A 353 -13.13 19.32 1.22
N ALA A 354 -12.53 18.54 0.32
CA ALA A 354 -11.27 18.95 -0.27
C ALA A 354 -11.58 20.08 -1.26
N GLN A 355 -10.98 21.27 -1.06
CA GLN A 355 -10.48 21.94 -2.25
C GLN A 355 -9.65 20.88 -2.94
N VAL A 356 -10.21 20.32 -4.01
CA VAL A 356 -9.39 19.74 -5.06
C VAL A 356 -8.34 20.83 -5.25
N ILE A 357 -7.08 20.54 -4.89
CA ILE A 357 -5.97 21.27 -5.48
C ILE A 357 -6.29 21.09 -6.95
N THR A 358 -6.84 22.13 -7.57
CA THR A 358 -7.59 22.00 -8.81
C THR A 358 -6.70 21.21 -9.76
N PRO A 359 -7.21 20.35 -10.66
CA PRO A 359 -6.37 19.76 -11.69
C PRO A 359 -5.51 20.83 -12.37
N GLU A 360 -5.99 22.08 -12.39
CA GLU A 360 -5.28 23.29 -12.80
C GLU A 360 -4.03 23.64 -11.97
N LYS A 361 -3.99 23.45 -10.64
CA LYS A 361 -2.82 23.73 -9.80
C LYS A 361 -1.76 22.64 -9.90
N GLU A 362 -2.14 21.35 -9.88
CA GLU A 362 -1.17 20.28 -10.17
C GLU A 362 -0.64 20.39 -11.60
N LEU A 363 -1.51 20.69 -12.56
CA LEU A 363 -1.12 20.99 -13.94
C LEU A 363 -0.25 22.25 -14.01
N TYR A 364 -0.51 23.27 -13.20
CA TYR A 364 0.29 24.50 -13.15
C TYR A 364 1.68 24.25 -12.56
N ASP A 365 1.76 23.51 -11.45
CA ASP A 365 3.02 23.16 -10.81
C ASP A 365 3.84 22.22 -11.72
N TRP A 366 3.17 21.28 -12.39
CA TRP A 366 3.79 20.44 -13.43
C TRP A 366 4.28 21.27 -14.62
N LYS A 367 3.46 22.18 -15.16
CA LYS A 367 3.86 23.11 -16.24
C LYS A 367 5.09 23.93 -15.84
N LYS A 368 5.09 24.51 -14.63
CA LYS A 368 6.25 25.27 -14.12
C LYS A 368 7.49 24.41 -13.97
N ALA A 369 7.35 23.17 -13.49
CA ALA A 369 8.48 22.25 -13.40
C ALA A 369 9.05 21.89 -14.78
N GLN A 370 8.20 21.78 -15.82
CA GLN A 370 8.64 21.58 -17.20
C GLN A 370 9.34 22.82 -17.76
N GLU A 371 8.80 24.02 -17.56
CA GLU A 371 9.43 25.28 -17.97
C GLU A 371 10.80 25.46 -17.31
N ALA A 372 10.89 25.27 -15.99
CA ALA A 372 12.15 25.38 -15.26
C ALA A 372 13.19 24.34 -15.73
N TYR A 373 12.76 23.11 -16.04
CA TYR A 373 13.66 22.10 -16.57
C TYR A 373 14.17 22.46 -17.97
N ARG A 374 13.29 22.93 -18.87
CA ARG A 374 13.66 23.41 -20.20
C ARG A 374 14.72 24.50 -20.10
N ASP A 375 14.51 25.48 -19.22
CA ASP A 375 15.44 26.61 -19.07
C ASP A 375 16.82 26.16 -18.57
N ALA A 376 16.87 25.15 -17.70
CA ALA A 376 18.11 24.58 -17.19
C ALA A 376 18.77 23.57 -18.16
N ASN A 377 17.99 22.89 -19.01
CA ASN A 377 18.43 21.79 -19.86
C ASN A 377 17.84 21.90 -21.28
N PRO A 378 18.14 22.97 -22.03
CA PRO A 378 17.60 23.15 -23.37
C PRO A 378 18.17 22.09 -24.33
N LEU A 379 17.32 21.56 -25.20
CA LEU A 379 17.75 20.76 -26.35
C LEU A 379 17.86 21.69 -27.57
N ALA A 380 18.94 22.46 -27.62
CA ALA A 380 19.19 23.36 -28.72
C ALA A 380 19.86 22.60 -29.88
N PHE A 381 19.09 21.85 -30.67
CA PHE A 381 19.58 21.19 -31.89
C PHE A 381 18.95 21.80 -33.14
N SER A 382 19.80 22.19 -34.09
CA SER A 382 19.42 22.69 -35.41
C SER A 382 20.38 22.14 -36.46
N SER A 383 19.85 21.78 -37.61
CA SER A 383 20.58 21.27 -38.77
C SER A 383 20.05 21.89 -40.06
N ASP A 384 20.69 21.59 -41.19
CA ASP A 384 20.18 21.95 -42.52
C ASP A 384 18.80 21.32 -42.82
N HIS A 385 18.42 20.28 -42.08
CA HIS A 385 17.12 19.62 -42.16
C HIS A 385 16.05 20.25 -41.24
N GLY A 386 16.39 21.32 -40.52
CA GLY A 386 15.52 22.00 -39.56
C GLY A 386 15.92 21.78 -38.10
N SER A 387 15.05 22.25 -37.19
CA SER A 387 15.16 22.10 -35.74
C SER A 387 14.17 21.06 -35.21
N VAL A 388 14.54 20.38 -34.13
CA VAL A 388 13.63 19.48 -33.42
C VAL A 388 12.54 20.25 -32.68
N ALA A 389 11.35 19.64 -32.58
CA ALA A 389 10.20 20.15 -31.84
C ALA A 389 10.37 19.95 -30.33
N LEU A 390 11.16 18.96 -29.90
CA LEU A 390 11.51 18.77 -28.51
C LEU A 390 12.53 19.83 -28.07
N ILE A 391 12.11 20.74 -27.19
CA ILE A 391 12.91 21.92 -26.80
C ILE A 391 13.74 21.73 -25.51
N SER A 392 13.58 20.61 -24.81
CA SER A 392 14.32 20.26 -23.60
C SER A 392 14.94 18.87 -23.74
N LYS A 393 16.08 18.62 -23.08
CA LYS A 393 16.70 17.30 -23.08
C LYS A 393 15.70 16.23 -22.58
N PRO A 394 15.68 15.01 -23.15
CA PRO A 394 14.86 13.92 -22.65
C PRO A 394 15.00 13.70 -21.15
N ARG A 395 13.91 13.32 -20.48
CA ARG A 395 13.89 12.96 -19.05
C ARG A 395 13.34 11.57 -18.79
N GLN A 396 12.61 11.05 -19.76
CA GLN A 396 11.92 9.78 -19.70
C GLN A 396 11.96 9.13 -21.08
N GLU A 397 11.66 7.84 -21.12
CA GLU A 397 11.70 7.02 -22.34
C GLU A 397 10.79 7.55 -23.45
N GLN A 398 9.62 8.12 -23.10
CA GLN A 398 8.70 8.70 -24.07
C GLN A 398 9.31 9.88 -24.85
N ASP A 399 10.17 10.67 -24.21
CA ASP A 399 10.86 11.77 -24.88
C ASP A 399 11.94 11.23 -25.84
N VAL A 400 12.56 10.10 -25.51
CA VAL A 400 13.54 9.39 -26.37
C VAL A 400 12.87 8.84 -27.62
N ILE A 401 11.71 8.20 -27.46
CA ILE A 401 10.90 7.69 -28.57
C ILE A 401 10.51 8.84 -29.51
N ALA A 402 9.99 9.93 -28.96
CA ALA A 402 9.59 11.10 -29.73
C ALA A 402 10.77 11.69 -30.52
N LEU A 403 11.92 11.90 -29.87
CA LEU A 403 13.11 12.48 -30.51
C LEU A 403 13.69 11.56 -31.60
N PHE A 404 13.73 10.25 -31.37
CA PHE A 404 14.22 9.29 -32.35
C PHE A 404 13.34 9.27 -33.61
N HIS A 405 12.02 9.19 -33.44
CA HIS A 405 11.10 9.24 -34.58
C HIS A 405 11.12 10.59 -35.29
N GLU A 406 11.38 11.69 -34.59
CA GLU A 406 11.62 12.99 -35.20
C GLU A 406 12.90 12.98 -36.07
N PHE A 407 14.01 12.42 -35.59
CA PHE A 407 15.22 12.26 -36.41
C PHE A 407 15.00 11.36 -37.63
N VAL A 408 14.17 10.32 -37.51
CA VAL A 408 13.76 9.51 -38.65
C VAL A 408 12.92 10.35 -39.63
N GLY A 409 11.97 11.13 -39.13
CA GLY A 409 11.11 12.00 -39.95
C GLY A 409 11.86 13.14 -40.64
N MET A 410 12.90 13.68 -40.02
CA MET A 410 13.79 14.70 -40.59
C MET A 410 14.76 14.11 -41.64
N GLY A 411 14.91 12.79 -41.69
CA GLY A 411 15.86 12.10 -42.57
C GLY A 411 17.31 12.14 -42.07
N LEU A 412 17.54 12.53 -40.81
CA LEU A 412 18.87 12.45 -40.16
C LEU A 412 19.24 10.99 -39.85
N ILE A 413 18.23 10.19 -39.53
CA ILE A 413 18.30 8.73 -39.44
C ILE A 413 17.37 8.19 -40.52
N THR A 414 17.81 7.21 -41.32
CA THR A 414 17.02 6.76 -42.49
C THR A 414 17.06 5.25 -42.67
N GLY A 415 16.10 4.73 -43.46
CA GLY A 415 16.00 3.32 -43.81
C GLY A 415 15.23 2.47 -42.80
N TYR A 416 14.50 3.09 -41.86
CA TYR A 416 13.65 2.40 -40.89
C TYR A 416 12.18 2.42 -41.33
N LYS A 417 11.51 1.27 -41.29
CA LYS A 417 10.07 1.10 -41.52
C LYS A 417 9.45 0.41 -40.30
N PHE A 418 8.64 1.14 -39.53
CA PHE A 418 8.06 0.59 -38.29
C PHE A 418 6.78 -0.20 -38.59
N LEU A 419 6.69 -1.41 -38.03
CA LEU A 419 5.48 -2.24 -38.07
C LEU A 419 4.51 -1.86 -36.96
N GLY A 420 5.05 -1.52 -35.79
CA GLY A 420 4.26 -1.09 -34.64
C GLY A 420 5.12 -0.82 -33.41
N THR A 421 4.57 0.00 -32.52
CA THR A 421 5.11 0.30 -31.19
C THR A 421 4.15 -0.24 -30.13
N SER A 422 4.64 -0.90 -29.10
CA SER A 422 3.82 -1.48 -28.02
C SER A 422 4.25 -0.96 -26.65
N GLN A 423 3.27 -0.78 -25.76
CA GLN A 423 3.50 -0.49 -24.33
C GLN A 423 3.23 -1.70 -23.43
N SER A 424 2.61 -2.76 -23.95
CA SER A 424 2.16 -3.92 -23.17
C SER A 424 2.87 -5.21 -23.53
N ASP A 425 3.56 -5.26 -24.66
CA ASP A 425 4.35 -6.41 -25.08
C ASP A 425 5.74 -6.38 -24.47
N ARG A 426 6.45 -7.52 -24.51
CA ARG A 426 7.80 -7.65 -23.94
C ARG A 426 8.81 -6.67 -24.56
N TYR A 427 8.63 -6.29 -25.82
CA TYR A 427 9.54 -5.41 -26.57
C TYR A 427 8.78 -4.21 -27.12
N ASP A 428 9.48 -3.08 -27.21
CA ASP A 428 8.82 -1.80 -27.43
C ASP A 428 8.44 -1.57 -28.88
N SER A 429 9.19 -2.10 -29.85
CA SER A 429 8.91 -1.88 -31.28
C SER A 429 9.44 -2.98 -32.19
N LEU A 430 8.72 -3.20 -33.30
CA LEU A 430 9.18 -3.99 -34.43
C LEU A 430 9.37 -3.12 -35.66
N PHE A 431 10.49 -3.30 -36.36
CA PHE A 431 10.82 -2.52 -37.56
C PHE A 431 11.48 -3.38 -38.64
N LEU A 432 11.46 -2.87 -39.87
CA LEU A 432 12.18 -3.39 -41.02
C LEU A 432 13.23 -2.36 -41.44
N LEU A 433 14.34 -2.83 -41.98
CA LEU A 433 15.29 -2.00 -42.70
C LEU A 433 14.93 -2.00 -44.18
N ASP A 434 15.05 -0.84 -44.83
CA ASP A 434 14.79 -0.66 -46.25
C ASP A 434 15.93 0.17 -46.88
N TYR A 435 16.92 -0.55 -47.42
CA TYR A 435 18.10 0.02 -48.05
C TYR A 435 18.11 -0.34 -49.55
N ASP A 436 17.38 0.45 -50.34
CA ASP A 436 17.15 0.24 -51.78
C ASP A 436 18.14 0.98 -52.69
N SER A 437 19.05 1.79 -52.13
CA SER A 437 19.97 2.66 -52.86
C SER A 437 21.37 2.70 -52.23
N GLY A 438 22.21 1.74 -52.61
CA GLY A 438 23.55 1.47 -52.03
C GLY A 438 24.38 2.68 -51.65
N GLU A 439 24.55 3.66 -52.54
CA GLU A 439 25.40 4.83 -52.26
C GLU A 439 24.83 5.78 -51.20
N LYS A 440 23.50 5.86 -51.08
CA LYS A 440 22.82 6.73 -50.10
C LYS A 440 22.94 6.19 -48.68
N PHE A 441 22.99 4.87 -48.54
CA PHE A 441 23.03 4.20 -47.23
C PHE A 441 24.43 3.76 -46.83
N ALA A 442 25.35 3.54 -47.78
CA ALA A 442 26.71 3.10 -47.49
C ALA A 442 27.53 4.14 -46.72
N PHE A 443 28.32 3.67 -45.75
CA PHE A 443 29.31 4.45 -45.05
C PHE A 443 30.34 5.02 -46.03
N SER A 444 30.57 6.34 -45.93
CA SER A 444 31.60 7.04 -46.69
C SER A 444 32.02 8.32 -45.96
N GLN A 445 33.06 9.00 -46.47
CA GLN A 445 33.45 10.31 -45.95
C GLN A 445 32.34 11.36 -46.04
N ARG A 446 31.38 11.19 -46.97
CA ARG A 446 30.20 12.08 -47.11
C ARG A 446 28.99 11.60 -46.31
N ASN A 447 28.98 10.32 -45.92
CA ASN A 447 27.88 9.67 -45.21
C ASN A 447 28.43 8.87 -44.02
N ARG A 448 28.88 9.58 -42.99
CA ARG A 448 29.55 8.98 -41.83
C ARG A 448 28.58 8.23 -40.89
N LEU A 449 27.27 8.40 -41.06
CA LEU A 449 26.21 7.63 -40.38
C LEU A 449 25.75 6.39 -41.17
N GLY A 450 26.28 6.19 -42.39
CA GLY A 450 25.96 5.07 -43.25
C GLY A 450 26.33 3.70 -42.66
N VAL A 451 25.70 2.67 -43.21
CA VAL A 451 25.92 1.26 -42.85
C VAL A 451 27.06 0.65 -43.67
N SER A 452 27.48 -0.56 -43.30
CA SER A 452 28.45 -1.34 -44.07
C SER A 452 28.00 -1.52 -45.52
N LYS A 453 28.98 -1.62 -46.44
CA LYS A 453 28.69 -1.72 -47.89
C LYS A 453 27.80 -2.90 -48.22
N ASP A 454 28.01 -4.03 -47.55
CA ASP A 454 27.25 -5.26 -47.78
C ASP A 454 25.77 -5.08 -47.41
N LEU A 455 25.47 -4.30 -46.35
CA LEU A 455 24.10 -4.04 -45.92
C LEU A 455 23.41 -2.95 -46.74
N SER A 456 24.17 -2.03 -47.35
CA SER A 456 23.61 -0.89 -48.08
C SER A 456 22.74 -1.27 -49.30
N GLN A 457 22.76 -2.54 -49.73
CA GLN A 457 22.05 -3.04 -50.92
C GLN A 457 21.03 -4.14 -50.61
N VAL A 458 20.71 -4.38 -49.34
CA VAL A 458 19.89 -5.54 -48.91
C VAL A 458 18.40 -5.37 -49.24
N GLY A 459 17.92 -4.17 -49.57
CA GLY A 459 16.50 -3.91 -49.75
C GLY A 459 15.74 -4.04 -48.42
N LEU A 460 14.58 -4.71 -48.43
CA LEU A 460 13.73 -4.88 -47.24
C LEU A 460 14.19 -6.07 -46.38
N SER A 461 14.47 -5.85 -45.09
CA SER A 461 14.87 -6.91 -44.14
C SER A 461 13.68 -7.70 -43.58
N GLU A 462 13.98 -8.75 -42.82
CA GLU A 462 13.03 -9.35 -41.88
C GLU A 462 12.73 -8.41 -40.69
N PRO A 463 11.63 -8.64 -39.93
CA PRO A 463 11.31 -7.88 -38.71
C PRO A 463 12.41 -7.96 -37.66
N LYS A 464 12.74 -6.81 -37.09
CA LYS A 464 13.77 -6.62 -36.06
C LYS A 464 13.19 -5.99 -34.82
N VAL A 465 13.80 -6.30 -33.68
CA VAL A 465 13.34 -5.86 -32.35
C VAL A 465 14.10 -4.61 -31.91
N LEU A 466 13.33 -3.57 -31.58
CA LEU A 466 13.83 -2.30 -31.08
C LEU A 466 13.36 -2.07 -29.65
N GLU A 467 14.28 -1.57 -28.85
CA GLU A 467 14.09 -1.26 -27.44
C GLU A 467 14.45 0.20 -27.17
N TYR A 468 13.63 0.89 -26.38
CA TYR A 468 13.87 2.26 -25.96
C TYR A 468 14.16 2.29 -24.47
N LYS A 469 15.11 3.14 -24.06
CA LYS A 469 15.31 3.48 -22.65
C LYS A 469 15.67 4.94 -22.48
N TYR A 470 15.35 5.53 -21.32
CA TYR A 470 15.96 6.81 -20.96
C TYR A 470 17.48 6.66 -20.75
N SER A 471 17.89 5.69 -19.93
CA SER A 471 19.29 5.33 -19.71
C SER A 471 19.52 3.86 -20.05
N PHE A 472 20.65 3.54 -20.68
CA PHE A 472 21.03 2.16 -20.99
C PHE A 472 21.12 1.26 -19.74
N ASP A 473 21.48 1.83 -18.58
CA ASP A 473 21.46 1.12 -17.29
C ASP A 473 20.06 0.56 -16.95
N GLY A 474 18.99 1.18 -17.47
CA GLY A 474 17.63 0.64 -17.35
C GLY A 474 17.47 -0.70 -18.07
N LEU A 475 18.10 -0.88 -19.23
CA LEU A 475 18.08 -2.17 -19.93
C LEU A 475 18.83 -3.24 -19.14
N ILE A 476 19.94 -2.91 -18.48
CA ILE A 476 20.68 -3.86 -17.64
C ILE A 476 19.77 -4.45 -16.55
N THR A 477 18.98 -3.58 -15.91
CA THR A 477 18.02 -4.02 -14.88
C THR A 477 17.00 -5.00 -15.43
N ASP A 478 16.46 -4.75 -16.62
CA ASP A 478 15.48 -5.64 -17.27
C ASP A 478 16.11 -6.99 -17.67
N LEU A 479 17.38 -6.98 -18.11
CA LEU A 479 18.14 -8.18 -18.44
C LEU A 479 18.48 -9.02 -17.20
N ASP A 480 18.76 -8.38 -16.06
CA ASP A 480 19.09 -9.07 -14.80
C ASP A 480 17.84 -9.67 -14.13
N ARG A 481 16.66 -9.09 -14.38
CA ARG A 481 15.37 -9.63 -13.95
C ARG A 481 14.78 -10.68 -14.89
N GLU A 482 15.49 -11.01 -15.97
CA GLU A 482 15.02 -11.92 -17.03
C GLU A 482 13.69 -11.47 -17.68
N GLU A 483 13.40 -10.16 -17.63
CA GLU A 483 12.23 -9.57 -18.30
C GLU A 483 12.47 -9.47 -19.81
N LYS A 484 13.71 -9.14 -20.20
CA LYS A 484 14.18 -9.05 -21.58
C LYS A 484 15.43 -9.90 -21.79
N PHE A 485 15.66 -10.31 -23.04
CA PHE A 485 16.81 -11.13 -23.43
C PHE A 485 17.64 -10.43 -24.49
N ALA A 486 18.94 -10.21 -24.22
CA ALA A 486 19.87 -9.51 -25.11
C ALA A 486 19.90 -10.09 -26.52
N LYS A 487 19.86 -11.42 -26.66
CA LYS A 487 19.89 -12.12 -27.97
C LYS A 487 18.65 -11.90 -28.84
N GLN A 488 17.57 -11.36 -28.27
CA GLN A 488 16.31 -11.10 -28.96
C GLN A 488 16.17 -9.62 -29.35
N ILE A 489 17.12 -8.76 -28.97
CA ILE A 489 17.11 -7.33 -29.28
C ILE A 489 18.09 -7.10 -30.42
N ASP A 490 17.67 -6.35 -31.45
CA ASP A 490 18.54 -5.99 -32.58
C ASP A 490 19.18 -4.61 -32.39
N LEU A 491 18.39 -3.65 -31.89
CA LEU A 491 18.77 -2.26 -31.73
C LEU A 491 18.19 -1.69 -30.44
N VAL A 492 19.00 -0.92 -29.73
CA VAL A 492 18.59 -0.14 -28.56
C VAL A 492 18.73 1.35 -28.88
N VAL A 493 17.76 2.15 -28.47
CA VAL A 493 17.83 3.62 -28.54
C VAL A 493 17.68 4.17 -27.14
N CYS A 494 18.66 4.96 -26.69
CA CYS A 494 18.57 5.64 -25.40
C CYS A 494 19.04 7.09 -25.45
N TRP A 495 18.66 7.88 -24.44
CA TRP A 495 19.23 9.22 -24.30
C TRP A 495 20.69 9.14 -23.84
N SER A 496 20.96 8.36 -22.80
CA SER A 496 22.28 8.26 -22.17
C SER A 496 22.63 6.83 -21.76
N VAL A 497 23.90 6.57 -21.47
CA VAL A 497 24.39 5.20 -21.18
C VAL A 497 24.57 4.86 -19.71
N GLY A 498 24.64 5.86 -18.82
CA GLY A 498 24.94 5.63 -17.41
C GLY A 498 26.33 5.03 -17.16
N SER A 499 26.48 4.24 -16.08
CA SER A 499 27.77 3.67 -15.65
C SER A 499 27.74 2.18 -15.30
N SER A 500 26.59 1.61 -14.95
CA SER A 500 26.52 0.20 -14.52
C SER A 500 26.72 -0.80 -15.66
N TYR A 501 26.51 -0.37 -16.91
CA TYR A 501 26.72 -1.22 -18.09
C TYR A 501 28.10 -1.89 -18.12
N LYS A 502 29.14 -1.23 -17.58
CA LYS A 502 30.54 -1.70 -17.61
C LYS A 502 30.76 -3.03 -16.90
N GLU A 503 29.85 -3.43 -16.01
CA GLU A 503 29.92 -4.70 -15.29
C GLU A 503 29.67 -5.89 -16.22
N ARG A 504 28.87 -5.71 -17.27
CA ARG A 504 28.40 -6.79 -18.16
C ARG A 504 28.73 -6.57 -19.63
N PHE A 505 28.88 -5.32 -20.04
CA PHE A 505 29.09 -4.93 -21.42
C PHE A 505 30.23 -3.92 -21.59
N TYR A 506 30.82 -3.91 -22.78
CA TYR A 506 31.64 -2.82 -23.27
C TYR A 506 31.10 -2.34 -24.62
N PHE A 507 31.42 -1.08 -24.97
CA PHE A 507 30.92 -0.44 -26.18
C PHE A 507 32.07 -0.11 -27.11
N GLU A 508 31.89 -0.38 -28.40
CA GLU A 508 32.77 0.13 -29.44
C GLU A 508 32.09 1.33 -30.14
N PRO A 509 32.70 2.54 -30.09
CA PRO A 509 32.10 3.72 -30.69
C PRO A 509 32.23 3.70 -32.22
N LEU A 510 31.11 3.90 -32.91
CA LEU A 510 30.98 3.93 -34.38
C LEU A 510 31.06 5.34 -34.98
N LEU A 511 31.06 6.39 -34.13
CA LEU A 511 31.19 7.77 -34.60
C LEU A 511 32.65 8.22 -34.75
N VAL A 512 33.61 7.40 -34.31
CA VAL A 512 35.04 7.69 -34.31
C VAL A 512 35.69 7.22 -35.61
N GLY A 513 36.34 8.13 -36.36
CA GLY A 513 37.09 7.77 -37.57
C GLY A 513 36.28 6.92 -38.58
N ASP A 514 36.89 5.84 -39.07
CA ASP A 514 36.30 4.95 -40.08
C ASP A 514 35.55 3.74 -39.48
N GLU A 515 35.36 3.72 -38.16
CA GLU A 515 34.74 2.59 -37.44
C GLU A 515 33.27 2.41 -37.82
N GLY A 516 32.60 3.50 -38.24
CA GLY A 516 31.24 3.43 -38.77
C GLY A 516 31.09 2.53 -40.01
N SER A 517 32.19 2.09 -40.64
CA SER A 517 32.15 1.12 -41.74
C SER A 517 31.63 -0.27 -41.35
N SER A 518 31.64 -0.63 -40.06
CA SER A 518 31.09 -1.90 -39.54
C SER A 518 29.63 -1.82 -39.09
N ARG A 519 29.00 -0.63 -39.21
CA ARG A 519 27.65 -0.35 -38.74
C ARG A 519 26.59 -1.19 -39.46
N ASN A 520 25.66 -1.77 -38.70
CA ASN A 520 24.54 -2.54 -39.22
C ASN A 520 23.26 -1.72 -39.39
N PHE A 521 23.02 -0.76 -38.47
CA PHE A 521 21.83 0.08 -38.47
C PHE A 521 22.21 1.54 -38.69
N TYR A 522 21.61 2.21 -39.68
CA TYR A 522 21.97 3.58 -40.04
C TYR A 522 21.85 4.53 -38.84
N GLY A 523 22.91 5.28 -38.54
CA GLY A 523 22.93 6.19 -37.38
C GLY A 523 23.27 5.53 -36.04
N SER A 524 23.53 4.22 -35.96
CA SER A 524 24.07 3.60 -34.74
C SER A 524 25.35 4.30 -34.28
N THR A 525 25.38 4.58 -32.99
CA THR A 525 26.49 5.27 -32.33
C THR A 525 27.50 4.29 -31.76
N HIS A 526 27.07 3.10 -31.36
CA HIS A 526 27.90 2.10 -30.71
C HIS A 526 27.49 0.67 -31.10
N GLN A 527 28.46 -0.25 -31.03
CA GLN A 527 28.23 -1.69 -30.97
C GLN A 527 28.39 -2.16 -29.52
N VAL A 528 27.51 -3.05 -29.07
CA VAL A 528 27.47 -3.52 -27.68
C VAL A 528 27.96 -4.96 -27.60
N PHE A 529 28.97 -5.20 -26.76
CA PHE A 529 29.61 -6.50 -26.60
C PHE A 529 29.55 -6.96 -25.15
N LEU A 530 29.40 -8.27 -24.95
CA LEU A 530 29.50 -8.86 -23.61
C LEU A 530 30.97 -8.85 -23.15
N THR A 531 31.22 -8.40 -21.93
CA THR A 531 32.57 -8.41 -21.34
C THR A 531 33.12 -9.84 -21.32
N GLY A 532 34.33 -10.03 -21.86
CA GLY A 532 34.98 -11.35 -21.94
C GLY A 532 34.59 -12.21 -23.14
N SER A 533 33.74 -11.71 -24.05
CA SER A 533 33.45 -12.38 -25.34
C SER A 533 34.24 -11.72 -26.48
N HIS A 534 34.92 -12.53 -27.30
CA HIS A 534 35.62 -12.09 -28.52
C HIS A 534 34.79 -12.41 -29.79
N GLY A 535 33.47 -12.21 -29.71
CA GLY A 535 32.51 -12.58 -30.74
C GLY A 535 31.86 -11.39 -31.45
N GLN A 536 30.73 -11.66 -32.11
CA GLN A 536 29.87 -10.65 -32.72
C GLN A 536 29.20 -9.75 -31.65
N PRO A 537 28.84 -8.50 -32.00
CA PRO A 537 28.08 -7.65 -31.10
C PRO A 537 26.75 -8.32 -30.73
N GLN A 538 26.26 -8.08 -29.52
CA GLN A 538 24.94 -8.56 -29.09
C GLN A 538 23.82 -7.83 -29.84
N PHE A 539 23.98 -6.52 -29.99
CA PHE A 539 23.09 -5.61 -30.70
C PHE A 539 23.82 -4.27 -30.92
N GLU A 540 23.22 -3.36 -31.69
CA GLU A 540 23.71 -1.98 -31.81
C GLU A 540 22.94 -1.01 -30.92
N LEU A 541 23.53 0.16 -30.70
CA LEU A 541 23.02 1.17 -29.79
C LEU A 541 23.09 2.57 -30.43
N ILE A 542 21.96 3.28 -30.38
CA ILE A 542 21.87 4.72 -30.68
C ILE A 542 21.73 5.46 -29.35
N VAL A 543 22.79 6.15 -28.96
CA VAL A 543 22.78 7.09 -27.84
C VAL A 543 22.47 8.47 -28.42
N LEU A 544 21.24 8.94 -28.25
CA LEU A 544 20.77 10.18 -28.86
C LEU A 544 21.57 11.40 -28.38
N GLU A 545 22.04 11.43 -27.13
CA GLU A 545 22.91 12.50 -26.64
C GLU A 545 24.24 12.56 -27.41
N ASP A 546 24.84 11.40 -27.66
CA ASP A 546 26.12 11.29 -28.38
C ASP A 546 25.91 11.63 -29.87
N LEU A 547 24.80 11.18 -30.47
CA LEU A 547 24.45 11.51 -31.86
C LEU A 547 24.19 13.01 -32.05
N VAL A 548 23.42 13.64 -31.16
CA VAL A 548 23.18 15.10 -31.19
C VAL A 548 24.48 15.87 -31.08
N SER A 549 25.33 15.49 -30.10
CA SER A 549 26.63 16.12 -29.90
C SER A 549 27.51 16.00 -31.14
N TRP A 550 27.49 14.82 -31.79
CA TRP A 550 28.26 14.57 -33.01
C TRP A 550 27.74 15.36 -34.20
N LEU A 551 26.43 15.45 -34.38
CA LEU A 551 25.83 16.23 -35.48
C LEU A 551 26.13 17.74 -35.35
N GLN A 552 26.37 18.23 -34.14
CA GLN A 552 26.70 19.63 -33.88
C GLN A 552 28.20 19.92 -33.96
N ASP A 553 29.03 19.06 -33.38
CA ASP A 553 30.49 19.18 -33.38
C ASP A 553 31.12 17.77 -33.45
N PRO A 554 31.29 17.22 -34.66
CA PRO A 554 31.85 15.88 -34.85
C PRO A 554 33.23 15.72 -34.21
N VAL A 555 34.08 16.77 -34.28
CA VAL A 555 35.48 16.70 -33.83
C VAL A 555 35.56 16.59 -32.32
N SER A 556 34.84 17.46 -31.61
CA SER A 556 34.81 17.43 -30.14
C SER A 556 34.16 16.16 -29.62
N GLU A 557 33.09 15.69 -30.27
CA GLU A 557 32.39 14.48 -29.87
C GLU A 557 33.24 13.22 -30.11
N GLU A 558 33.93 13.10 -31.26
CA GLU A 558 34.88 12.01 -31.49
C GLU A 558 35.97 11.96 -30.42
N ALA A 559 36.52 13.12 -30.02
CA ALA A 559 37.52 13.21 -28.96
C ALA A 559 36.95 12.84 -27.58
N ARG A 560 35.66 13.12 -27.32
CA ARG A 560 34.97 12.71 -26.10
C ARG A 560 34.74 11.19 -26.08
N GLN A 561 34.29 10.60 -27.17
CA GLN A 561 34.04 9.16 -27.26
C GLN A 561 35.31 8.33 -27.11
N LYS A 562 36.43 8.77 -27.70
CA LYS A 562 37.74 8.13 -27.50
C LYS A 562 38.10 8.03 -26.02
N ARG A 563 37.94 9.11 -25.25
CA ARG A 563 38.22 9.13 -23.80
C ARG A 563 37.18 8.36 -22.97
N LYS A 564 35.92 8.37 -23.38
CA LYS A 564 34.82 7.79 -22.58
C LYS A 564 34.70 6.27 -22.75
N TYR A 565 34.98 5.77 -23.95
CA TYR A 565 34.68 4.39 -24.33
C TYR A 565 35.90 3.56 -24.77
N ARG A 566 37.08 4.17 -25.05
CA ARG A 566 38.29 3.43 -25.47
C ARG A 566 39.41 3.37 -24.42
N ASP A 567 39.17 3.87 -23.21
CA ASP A 567 40.09 3.77 -22.07
C ASP A 567 39.74 2.55 -21.18
#